data_AF-A0AA35NZC2-F1
#
_entry.id   AF-A0AA35NZC2-F1
#
_cell.length_a   1.000
_cell.length_b   1.000
_cell.length_c   1.000
_cell.angle_alpha   90.00
_cell.angle_beta   90.00
_cell.angle_gamma   90.00
#
_symmetry.space_group_name_H-M   'P 1'
#
loop_
_entity.id
_entity.type
_entity.pdbx_description
1 polymer ?
#
loop_
_entity_poly.entity_id
_entity_poly.type
_entity_poly.pdbx_seq_one_letter_code
_entity_poly.pdbx_strand_id
1 'polypeptide(L)'
;MSRLNAKKPSLCTSEPLTKEAISCVLSVFSEIVKSCYGPTGRFKQLHNGMGGYVRTTSQSSALLAGLCVTHPVLKLLTASVQSHLSLFGDCGLFTAILCCSLLEKIRALNVAPCTSIKICQHLLSLCTDYLSSEACGCRVPVDFGSSKIPLRLVRSVLTSKRACMLSRNEVDHISTLVLKAFVLTISPQNTETSIAFGKCLYIPVKDRRAMDSAVYPGLLIETPDLDLTTELPVRTAPSCAIKMALFPLSLSGDLSDTGEGTIFVHRRVFLQAEVLGQMLNLGRQMVDDGVSLVVCQKVIHPALKQYLKEKNVVAVERVGAAMMEPLKQITGSQPMPSLQFLSPACYGRLKDLRAESFASKRFLHLIPDDPVVCSLVLCSRNETAWEELRLACQTAEHVLQLTVSDPWVLLGGGCTETHLSSYVRHKSCAVTCSTLENLSCSRAEFQLVADSFCGSLESVSCCLEHDGGDVLTDTKWGHFWSVPPDLPSRSDWSDVVQRCGCGLCGPQQGLYWKILQCRSGPFPPQSCIGESSVTSADNPVLDCFAAKRNGLQVAIETASLLLDLSYIVEDRN
;
A
#
# COMPACT_ATOMS: atom_id res chain seq x y z
N MET A 1 21.02 -43.16 -12.68
CA MET A 1 21.27 -43.68 -11.31
C MET A 1 20.66 -42.71 -10.31
N SER A 2 19.43 -42.95 -9.87
CA SER A 2 18.83 -42.23 -8.74
C SER A 2 19.53 -42.68 -7.45
N ARG A 3 20.29 -41.78 -6.83
CA ARG A 3 20.85 -42.04 -5.50
C ARG A 3 19.69 -42.03 -4.50
N LEU A 4 19.28 -43.21 -4.03
CA LEU A 4 18.44 -43.36 -2.85
C LEU A 4 19.25 -42.86 -1.65
N ASN A 5 19.15 -41.57 -1.35
CA ASN A 5 19.66 -41.03 -0.09
C ASN A 5 18.77 -41.55 1.03
N ALA A 6 19.37 -42.14 2.07
CA ALA A 6 18.63 -42.56 3.26
C ALA A 6 17.91 -41.36 3.88
N LYS A 7 16.62 -41.54 4.20
CA LYS A 7 15.79 -40.49 4.82
C LYS A 7 16.41 -40.10 6.17
N LYS A 8 16.96 -38.89 6.28
CA LYS A 8 17.45 -38.31 7.53
C LYS A 8 16.28 -38.12 8.51
N PRO A 9 16.48 -38.36 9.81
CA PRO A 9 15.45 -38.09 10.80
C PRO A 9 15.12 -36.59 10.84
N SER A 10 13.85 -36.27 11.08
CA SER A 10 13.40 -34.89 11.28
C SER A 10 14.07 -34.28 12.51
N LEU A 11 14.43 -33.00 12.43
CA LEU A 11 14.94 -32.25 13.56
C LEU A 11 13.76 -31.68 14.36
N CYS A 12 13.58 -32.14 15.59
CA CYS A 12 12.59 -31.59 16.51
C CYS A 12 13.26 -30.63 17.48
N THR A 13 12.80 -29.37 17.51
CA THR A 13 13.21 -28.36 18.48
C THR A 13 12.05 -28.08 19.43
N SER A 14 12.21 -28.40 20.71
CA SER A 14 11.28 -28.00 21.77
C SER A 14 11.54 -26.58 22.24
N GLU A 15 10.49 -25.92 22.72
CA GLU A 15 10.49 -24.55 23.26
C GLU A 15 11.37 -23.59 22.44
N PRO A 16 11.11 -23.46 21.13
CA PRO A 16 11.98 -22.71 20.23
C PRO A 16 12.20 -21.28 20.71
N LEU A 17 11.17 -20.68 21.30
CA LEU A 17 11.27 -19.34 21.82
C LEU A 17 12.33 -19.23 22.94
N THR A 18 12.52 -20.19 23.83
CA THR A 18 13.52 -20.05 24.91
C THR A 18 14.97 -20.11 24.42
N LYS A 19 15.20 -20.56 23.16
CA LYS A 19 16.54 -20.65 22.58
C LYS A 19 17.13 -19.28 22.24
N GLU A 20 18.37 -19.05 22.67
CA GLU A 20 19.13 -17.82 22.39
C GLU A 20 19.23 -17.49 20.90
N ALA A 21 19.43 -18.51 20.05
CA ALA A 21 19.51 -18.32 18.61
C ALA A 21 18.24 -17.67 18.03
N ILE A 22 17.06 -18.05 18.53
CA ILE A 22 15.77 -17.54 18.07
C ILE A 22 15.54 -16.13 18.62
N SER A 23 15.93 -15.91 19.89
CA SER A 23 15.90 -14.57 20.49
C SER A 23 16.80 -13.58 19.73
N CYS A 24 17.99 -14.01 19.31
CA CYS A 24 18.91 -13.19 18.51
C CYS A 24 18.30 -12.84 17.15
N VAL A 25 17.74 -13.81 16.43
CA VAL A 25 17.09 -13.58 15.13
C VAL A 25 15.90 -12.60 15.26
N LEU A 26 15.06 -12.77 16.29
CA LEU A 26 13.94 -11.86 16.56
C LEU A 26 14.43 -10.45 16.90
N SER A 27 15.46 -10.31 17.72
CA SER A 27 16.05 -9.01 18.08
C SER A 27 16.63 -8.31 16.86
N VAL A 28 17.40 -9.00 16.01
CA VAL A 28 17.93 -8.44 14.76
C VAL A 28 16.81 -7.95 13.85
N PHE A 29 15.75 -8.75 13.68
CA PHE A 29 14.59 -8.34 12.90
C PHE A 29 13.88 -7.13 13.51
N SER A 30 13.69 -7.13 14.83
CA SER A 30 13.15 -6.02 15.64
C SER A 30 13.90 -4.72 15.33
N GLU A 31 15.24 -4.73 15.38
CA GLU A 31 16.06 -3.54 15.09
C GLU A 31 15.97 -3.07 13.63
N ILE A 32 15.86 -4.00 12.67
CA ILE A 32 15.65 -3.66 11.25
C ILE A 32 14.32 -2.91 11.06
N VAL A 33 13.23 -3.41 11.64
CA VAL A 33 11.90 -2.78 11.48
C VAL A 33 11.76 -1.51 12.30
N LYS A 34 12.28 -1.47 13.54
CA LYS A 34 12.25 -0.28 14.39
C LYS A 34 12.97 0.89 13.74
N SER A 35 14.18 0.68 13.23
CA SER A 35 14.97 1.73 12.56
C SER A 35 14.33 2.28 11.27
N CYS A 36 13.28 1.63 10.74
CA CYS A 36 12.53 2.08 9.55
C CYS A 36 11.33 2.98 9.90
N TYR A 37 10.93 3.03 11.16
CA TYR A 37 9.61 3.50 11.53
C TYR A 37 9.52 5.03 11.57
N GLY A 38 8.42 5.56 11.05
CA GLY A 38 8.10 6.98 11.12
C GLY A 38 8.85 7.88 10.12
N PRO A 39 8.52 9.18 10.12
CA PRO A 39 9.10 10.15 9.20
C PRO A 39 10.57 10.45 9.50
N THR A 40 11.09 10.06 10.66
CA THR A 40 12.50 10.16 11.10
C THR A 40 13.30 8.89 10.85
N GLY A 41 12.62 7.79 10.47
CA GLY A 41 13.22 6.50 10.21
C GLY A 41 14.26 6.52 9.10
N ARG A 42 15.18 5.56 9.17
CA ARG A 42 16.24 5.34 8.18
C ARG A 42 15.75 4.36 7.11
N PHE A 43 15.99 4.64 5.84
CA PHE A 43 15.69 3.71 4.76
C PHE A 43 16.74 2.60 4.66
N LYS A 44 16.36 1.48 4.04
CA LYS A 44 17.17 0.26 3.91
C LYS A 44 17.59 0.09 2.47
N GLN A 45 18.82 -0.37 2.27
CA GLN A 45 19.33 -0.73 0.97
C GLN A 45 19.39 -2.26 0.88
N LEU A 46 18.56 -2.83 0.02
CA LEU A 46 18.45 -4.26 -0.21
C LEU A 46 19.23 -4.63 -1.46
N HIS A 47 20.17 -5.57 -1.31
CA HIS A 47 21.02 -6.08 -2.37
C HIS A 47 20.61 -7.51 -2.71
N ASN A 48 20.41 -7.80 -3.98
CA ASN A 48 20.11 -9.17 -4.41
C ASN A 48 21.38 -10.04 -4.40
N GLY A 49 21.24 -11.32 -4.02
CA GLY A 49 22.37 -12.26 -3.99
C GLY A 49 22.98 -12.59 -5.35
N MET A 50 22.26 -12.28 -6.44
CA MET A 50 22.70 -12.48 -7.83
C MET A 50 23.44 -11.27 -8.41
N GLY A 51 23.55 -10.17 -7.66
CA GLY A 51 24.15 -8.91 -8.11
C GLY A 51 23.28 -8.09 -9.07
N GLY A 52 23.56 -6.79 -9.15
CA GLY A 52 23.06 -5.89 -10.19
C GLY A 52 21.76 -5.11 -9.88
N TYR A 53 20.95 -5.53 -8.90
CA TYR A 53 19.73 -4.78 -8.51
C TYR A 53 19.79 -4.38 -7.04
N VAL A 54 19.80 -3.07 -6.81
CA VAL A 54 19.81 -2.47 -5.48
C VAL A 54 18.53 -1.70 -5.27
N ARG A 55 17.73 -2.11 -4.29
CA ARG A 55 16.48 -1.43 -3.91
C ARG A 55 16.67 -0.64 -2.64
N THR A 56 16.41 0.65 -2.69
CA THR A 56 16.37 1.52 -1.51
C THR A 56 14.92 1.72 -1.11
N THR A 57 14.55 1.42 0.14
CA THR A 57 13.16 1.53 0.60
C THR A 57 13.01 1.86 2.08
N SER A 58 11.97 2.62 2.39
CA SER A 58 11.45 2.91 3.73
C SER A 58 10.09 2.25 4.00
N GLN A 59 9.56 1.50 3.03
CA GLN A 59 8.23 0.89 3.08
C GLN A 59 8.29 -0.57 3.52
N SER A 60 7.37 -0.97 4.40
CA SER A 60 7.29 -2.37 4.86
C SER A 60 7.02 -3.36 3.73
N SER A 61 6.20 -3.01 2.74
CA SER A 61 5.87 -3.89 1.60
C SER A 61 7.12 -4.26 0.80
N ALA A 62 7.90 -3.25 0.40
CA ALA A 62 9.15 -3.46 -0.32
C ALA A 62 10.25 -4.08 0.58
N LEU A 63 10.33 -3.69 1.85
CA LEU A 63 11.28 -4.26 2.81
C LEU A 63 11.04 -5.77 2.99
N LEU A 64 9.83 -6.16 3.36
CA LEU A 64 9.50 -7.56 3.64
C LEU A 64 9.50 -8.43 2.39
N ALA A 65 9.16 -7.88 1.22
CA ALA A 65 9.26 -8.62 -0.04
C ALA A 65 10.71 -8.90 -0.46
N GLY A 66 11.65 -8.06 -0.07
CA GLY A 66 13.08 -8.25 -0.36
C GLY A 66 13.85 -9.04 0.71
N LEU A 67 13.27 -9.28 1.88
CA LEU A 67 13.90 -10.04 2.96
C LEU A 67 13.75 -11.55 2.73
N CYS A 68 14.86 -12.25 2.48
CA CYS A 68 14.89 -13.70 2.43
C CYS A 68 15.04 -14.27 3.85
N VAL A 69 13.94 -14.74 4.42
CA VAL A 69 13.90 -15.30 5.77
C VAL A 69 13.94 -16.83 5.73
N THR A 70 14.94 -17.41 6.40
CA THR A 70 15.10 -18.87 6.52
C THR A 70 14.47 -19.43 7.78
N HIS A 71 14.53 -18.70 8.89
CA HIS A 71 14.09 -19.22 10.19
C HIS A 71 12.55 -19.34 10.29
N PRO A 72 11.98 -20.50 10.69
CA PRO A 72 10.53 -20.74 10.65
C PRO A 72 9.69 -19.74 11.45
N VAL A 73 10.14 -19.36 12.66
CA VAL A 73 9.46 -18.36 13.50
C VAL A 73 9.36 -17.02 12.80
N LEU A 74 10.45 -16.58 12.17
CA LEU A 74 10.47 -15.30 11.49
C LEU A 74 9.67 -15.38 10.19
N LYS A 75 9.66 -16.54 9.52
CA LYS A 75 8.83 -16.78 8.32
C LYS A 75 7.34 -16.68 8.64
N LEU A 76 6.89 -17.19 9.79
CA LEU A 76 5.50 -17.04 10.24
C LEU A 76 5.16 -15.58 10.50
N LEU A 77 6.03 -14.86 11.21
CA LEU A 77 5.84 -13.43 11.51
C LEU A 77 5.78 -12.61 10.22
N THR A 78 6.77 -12.74 9.32
CA THR A 78 6.82 -11.97 8.08
C THR A 78 5.67 -12.32 7.15
N ALA A 79 5.25 -13.58 7.07
CA ALA A 79 4.08 -13.98 6.29
C ALA A 79 2.79 -13.33 6.83
N SER A 80 2.61 -13.25 8.14
CA SER A 80 1.45 -12.61 8.77
C SER A 80 1.40 -11.11 8.45
N VAL A 81 2.54 -10.43 8.53
CA VAL A 81 2.63 -9.01 8.17
C VAL A 81 2.47 -8.78 6.66
N GLN A 82 2.99 -9.67 5.81
CA GLN A 82 2.78 -9.60 4.36
C GLN A 82 1.31 -9.80 3.98
N SER A 83 0.61 -10.72 4.66
CA SER A 83 -0.82 -10.93 4.47
C SER A 83 -1.62 -9.67 4.85
N HIS A 84 -1.30 -9.04 5.99
CA HIS A 84 -1.86 -7.74 6.37
C HIS A 84 -1.65 -6.68 5.27
N LEU A 85 -0.42 -6.55 4.76
CA LEU A 85 -0.10 -5.58 3.72
C LEU A 85 -0.82 -5.84 2.40
N SER A 86 -1.05 -7.10 2.02
CA SER A 86 -1.79 -7.43 0.80
C SER A 86 -3.25 -6.98 0.83
N LEU A 87 -3.85 -6.89 2.02
CA LEU A 87 -5.25 -6.51 2.21
C LEU A 87 -5.42 -5.03 2.55
N PHE A 88 -4.52 -4.48 3.37
CA PHE A 88 -4.66 -3.13 3.94
C PHE A 88 -3.63 -2.11 3.43
N GLY A 89 -2.60 -2.53 2.71
CA GLY A 89 -1.66 -1.64 2.00
C GLY A 89 -0.73 -0.77 2.86
N ASP A 90 -0.98 -0.62 4.17
CA ASP A 90 -0.22 0.22 5.10
C ASP A 90 -0.02 -0.48 6.47
N CYS A 91 0.55 0.19 7.46
CA CYS A 91 0.74 -0.27 8.85
C CYS A 91 1.60 -1.53 9.06
N GLY A 92 2.32 -2.02 8.04
CA GLY A 92 3.15 -3.23 8.17
C GLY A 92 4.29 -3.12 9.21
N LEU A 93 4.99 -1.97 9.26
CA LEU A 93 6.02 -1.75 10.29
C LEU A 93 5.43 -1.68 11.70
N PHE A 94 4.29 -1.00 11.86
CA PHE A 94 3.56 -0.93 13.12
C PHE A 94 3.25 -2.34 13.65
N THR A 95 2.66 -3.19 12.80
CA THR A 95 2.32 -4.58 13.12
C THR A 95 3.55 -5.40 13.51
N ALA A 96 4.64 -5.29 12.75
CA ALA A 96 5.88 -6.02 13.01
C ALA A 96 6.53 -5.60 14.34
N ILE A 97 6.66 -4.29 14.59
CA ILE A 97 7.28 -3.74 15.81
C ILE A 97 6.46 -4.11 17.03
N LEU A 98 5.13 -3.96 16.97
CA LEU A 98 4.24 -4.29 18.08
C LEU A 98 4.33 -5.79 18.43
N CYS A 99 4.33 -6.66 17.41
CA CYS A 99 4.47 -8.11 17.60
C CYS A 99 5.81 -8.45 18.29
N CYS A 100 6.94 -7.94 17.78
CA CYS A 100 8.25 -8.18 18.37
C CYS A 100 8.35 -7.64 19.81
N SER A 101 7.91 -6.40 20.04
CA SER A 101 7.97 -5.77 21.36
C SER A 101 7.09 -6.48 22.40
N LEU A 102 5.89 -6.93 21.98
CA LEU A 102 5.02 -7.71 22.84
C LEU A 102 5.65 -9.06 23.20
N LEU A 103 6.22 -9.77 22.22
CA LEU A 103 6.93 -11.03 22.46
C LEU A 103 8.08 -10.83 23.45
N GLU A 104 8.97 -9.86 23.20
CA GLU A 104 10.11 -9.54 24.06
C GLU A 104 9.66 -9.26 25.51
N LYS A 105 8.60 -8.44 25.70
CA LYS A 105 8.11 -8.07 27.03
C LYS A 105 7.39 -9.19 27.76
N ILE A 106 6.54 -9.97 27.08
CA ILE A 106 5.82 -11.09 27.70
C ILE A 106 6.79 -12.21 28.11
N ARG A 107 7.81 -12.48 27.31
CA ARG A 107 8.84 -13.48 27.65
C ARG A 107 9.66 -13.12 28.88
N ALA A 108 9.80 -11.83 29.18
CA ALA A 108 10.49 -11.36 30.38
C ALA A 108 9.62 -11.49 31.64
N LEU A 109 8.33 -11.83 31.51
CA LEU A 109 7.45 -12.06 32.65
C LEU A 109 7.51 -13.50 33.12
N ASN A 110 7.43 -13.69 34.43
CA ASN A 110 7.26 -15.00 35.07
C ASN A 110 5.76 -15.39 35.11
N VAL A 111 5.06 -15.31 33.98
CA VAL A 111 3.64 -15.65 33.85
C VAL A 111 3.50 -16.72 32.77
N ALA A 112 2.66 -17.74 33.02
CA ALA A 112 2.45 -18.83 32.08
C ALA A 112 2.00 -18.30 30.69
N PRO A 113 2.57 -18.80 29.58
CA PRO A 113 2.24 -18.32 28.24
C PRO A 113 0.74 -18.38 27.92
N CYS A 114 0.04 -19.45 28.32
CA CYS A 114 -1.39 -19.59 28.10
C CYS A 114 -2.21 -18.49 28.80
N THR A 115 -1.84 -18.11 30.03
CA THR A 115 -2.47 -17.02 30.78
C THR A 115 -2.17 -15.67 30.13
N SER A 116 -0.91 -15.43 29.73
CA SER A 116 -0.51 -14.23 29.01
C SER A 116 -1.28 -14.06 27.69
N ILE A 117 -1.46 -15.14 26.92
CA ILE A 117 -2.23 -15.13 25.67
C ILE A 117 -3.68 -14.73 25.93
N LYS A 118 -4.35 -15.36 26.90
CA LYS A 118 -5.75 -15.04 27.25
C LYS A 118 -5.92 -13.57 27.65
N ILE A 119 -5.00 -13.04 28.48
CA ILE A 119 -5.04 -11.64 28.90
C ILE A 119 -4.80 -10.72 27.69
N CYS A 120 -3.79 -10.99 26.85
CA CYS A 120 -3.54 -10.21 25.63
C CYS A 120 -4.74 -10.18 24.68
N GLN A 121 -5.43 -11.31 24.50
CA GLN A 121 -6.66 -11.39 23.70
C GLN A 121 -7.80 -10.55 24.29
N HIS A 122 -7.96 -10.56 25.62
CA HIS A 122 -8.93 -9.70 26.30
C HIS A 122 -8.60 -8.21 26.12
N LEU A 123 -7.33 -7.82 26.27
CA LEU A 123 -6.88 -6.44 26.06
C LEU A 123 -7.02 -6.00 24.60
N LEU A 124 -6.81 -6.89 23.64
CA LEU A 124 -7.08 -6.65 22.22
C LEU A 124 -8.57 -6.34 21.99
N SER A 125 -9.48 -7.14 22.55
CA SER A 125 -10.93 -6.86 22.46
C SER A 125 -11.24 -5.47 23.01
N LEU A 126 -10.72 -5.16 24.20
CA LEU A 126 -10.93 -3.87 24.86
C LEU A 126 -10.43 -2.68 24.02
N CYS A 127 -9.30 -2.82 23.33
CA CYS A 127 -8.79 -1.82 22.40
C CYS A 127 -9.67 -1.69 21.15
N THR A 128 -10.05 -2.80 20.53
CA THR A 128 -10.85 -2.83 19.30
C THR A 128 -12.25 -2.25 19.53
N ASP A 129 -12.87 -2.59 20.66
CA ASP A 129 -14.17 -2.08 21.07
C ASP A 129 -14.09 -0.57 21.33
N TYR A 130 -13.04 -0.11 22.01
CA TYR A 130 -12.82 1.30 22.27
C TYR A 130 -12.59 2.09 20.98
N LEU A 131 -11.71 1.62 20.08
CA LEU A 131 -11.47 2.25 18.77
C LEU A 131 -12.75 2.35 17.92
N SER A 132 -13.66 1.39 18.07
CA SER A 132 -14.93 1.36 17.33
C SER A 132 -16.05 2.18 18.02
N SER A 133 -15.84 2.61 19.27
CA SER A 133 -16.80 3.42 20.04
C SER A 133 -16.72 4.91 19.70
N GLU A 134 -17.82 5.64 19.92
CA GLU A 134 -17.87 7.11 19.81
C GLU A 134 -17.07 7.81 20.92
N ALA A 135 -16.80 7.11 22.02
CA ALA A 135 -15.99 7.63 23.13
C ALA A 135 -14.49 7.72 22.79
N CYS A 136 -14.05 7.18 21.64
CA CYS A 136 -12.65 7.18 21.25
C CYS A 136 -12.13 8.58 20.95
N GLY A 137 -11.24 9.09 21.80
CA GLY A 137 -10.63 10.41 21.64
C GLY A 137 -9.66 10.56 20.46
N CYS A 138 -9.30 9.46 19.78
CA CYS A 138 -8.38 9.44 18.64
C CYS A 138 -9.07 9.28 17.29
N ARG A 139 -10.38 9.06 17.25
CA ARG A 139 -11.13 8.75 16.04
C ARG A 139 -11.74 10.02 15.45
N VAL A 140 -11.54 10.23 14.15
CA VAL A 140 -12.06 11.40 13.41
C VAL A 140 -12.94 10.91 12.25
N PRO A 141 -14.18 11.39 12.11
CA PRO A 141 -15.03 11.06 10.95
C PRO A 141 -14.49 11.68 9.67
N VAL A 142 -14.62 10.97 8.55
CA VAL A 142 -14.21 11.46 7.22
C VAL A 142 -15.43 11.74 6.38
N ASP A 143 -15.58 13.01 5.97
CA ASP A 143 -16.51 13.42 4.93
C ASP A 143 -15.79 13.57 3.59
N PHE A 144 -16.16 12.76 2.60
CA PHE A 144 -15.64 12.84 1.24
C PHE A 144 -16.23 13.99 0.41
N GLY A 145 -17.25 14.70 0.92
CA GLY A 145 -17.67 15.99 0.39
C GLY A 145 -16.61 17.08 0.54
N SER A 146 -15.69 16.93 1.50
CA SER A 146 -14.54 17.81 1.69
C SER A 146 -13.23 17.16 1.28
N SER A 147 -12.41 17.87 0.50
CA SER A 147 -11.06 17.41 0.16
C SER A 147 -10.05 17.52 1.31
N LYS A 148 -10.40 18.18 2.42
CA LYS A 148 -9.43 18.53 3.49
C LYS A 148 -8.86 17.31 4.21
N ILE A 149 -9.71 16.44 4.74
CA ILE A 149 -9.26 15.26 5.51
C ILE A 149 -8.59 14.22 4.60
N PRO A 150 -9.18 13.84 3.44
CA PRO A 150 -8.52 12.93 2.49
C PRO A 150 -7.14 13.42 2.05
N LEU A 151 -6.99 14.73 1.76
CA LEU A 151 -5.69 15.29 1.38
C LEU A 151 -4.65 15.18 2.50
N ARG A 152 -5.05 15.42 3.76
CA ARG A 152 -4.18 15.30 4.93
C ARG A 152 -3.77 13.86 5.22
N LEU A 153 -4.67 12.91 4.97
CA LEU A 153 -4.37 11.48 5.07
C LEU A 153 -3.30 11.07 4.05
N VAL A 154 -3.48 11.44 2.77
CA VAL A 154 -2.48 11.20 1.71
C VAL A 154 -1.14 11.85 2.05
N ARG A 155 -1.17 13.11 2.51
CA ARG A 155 0.02 13.84 2.96
C ARG A 155 0.74 13.09 4.09
N SER A 156 0.01 12.55 5.06
CA SER A 156 0.59 11.78 6.18
C SER A 156 1.32 10.53 5.68
N VAL A 157 0.74 9.80 4.74
CA VAL A 157 1.40 8.64 4.09
C VAL A 157 2.70 9.08 3.42
N LEU A 158 2.65 10.08 2.53
CA LEU A 158 3.82 10.50 1.74
C LEU A 158 4.93 11.12 2.60
N THR A 159 4.60 11.93 3.60
CA THR A 159 5.59 12.53 4.51
C THR A 159 6.37 11.50 5.30
N SER A 160 5.79 10.33 5.57
CA SER A 160 6.47 9.24 6.26
C SER A 160 7.52 8.50 5.40
N LYS A 161 7.51 8.68 4.07
CA LYS A 161 8.37 7.93 3.14
C LYS A 161 9.60 8.73 2.70
N ARG A 162 10.60 8.83 3.58
CA ARG A 162 11.84 9.60 3.29
C ARG A 162 12.60 9.13 2.05
N ALA A 163 12.53 7.85 1.69
CA ALA A 163 13.22 7.34 0.51
C ALA A 163 12.65 7.90 -0.82
N CYS A 164 11.47 8.54 -0.80
CA CYS A 164 10.96 9.30 -1.94
C CYS A 164 11.73 10.61 -2.19
N MET A 165 12.48 11.12 -1.19
CA MET A 165 13.29 12.34 -1.26
C MET A 165 12.51 13.61 -1.70
N LEU A 166 11.24 13.70 -1.31
CA LEU A 166 10.37 14.83 -1.65
C LEU A 166 10.58 16.02 -0.70
N SER A 167 10.60 17.23 -1.25
CA SER A 167 10.45 18.46 -0.48
C SER A 167 8.99 18.65 -0.01
N ARG A 168 8.76 19.56 0.96
CA ARG A 168 7.40 19.84 1.47
C ARG A 168 6.42 20.25 0.36
N ASN A 169 6.86 21.09 -0.58
CA ASN A 169 6.03 21.55 -1.68
C ASN A 169 5.72 20.40 -2.67
N GLU A 170 6.68 19.51 -2.90
CA GLU A 170 6.46 18.33 -3.74
C GLU A 170 5.49 17.34 -3.09
N VAL A 171 5.58 17.15 -1.77
CA VAL A 171 4.58 16.34 -1.04
C VAL A 171 3.18 16.90 -1.25
N ASP A 172 3.00 18.21 -1.17
CA ASP A 172 1.67 18.85 -1.32
C ASP A 172 1.14 18.74 -2.74
N HIS A 173 2.01 18.91 -3.74
CA HIS A 173 1.68 18.70 -5.14
C HIS A 173 1.27 17.26 -5.41
N ILE A 174 2.11 16.28 -5.05
CA ILE A 174 1.82 14.85 -5.27
C ILE A 174 0.58 14.42 -4.48
N SER A 175 0.39 14.89 -3.24
CA SER A 175 -0.81 14.56 -2.46
C SER A 175 -2.08 15.01 -3.17
N THR A 176 -2.05 16.20 -3.76
CA THR A 176 -3.16 16.74 -4.54
C THR A 176 -3.42 15.92 -5.80
N LEU A 177 -2.36 15.46 -6.48
CA LEU A 177 -2.48 14.61 -7.66
C LEU A 177 -3.04 13.23 -7.35
N VAL A 178 -2.57 12.59 -6.26
CA VAL A 178 -3.08 11.29 -5.80
C VAL A 178 -4.56 11.39 -5.44
N LEU A 179 -4.97 12.44 -4.73
CA LEU A 179 -6.37 12.67 -4.42
C LEU A 179 -7.21 12.90 -5.68
N LYS A 180 -6.71 13.68 -6.64
CA LYS A 180 -7.38 13.87 -7.94
C LYS A 180 -7.51 12.56 -8.72
N ALA A 181 -6.45 11.75 -8.76
CA ALA A 181 -6.45 10.44 -9.40
C ALA A 181 -7.50 9.52 -8.75
N PHE A 182 -7.52 9.46 -7.43
CA PHE A 182 -8.52 8.71 -6.68
C PHE A 182 -9.95 9.15 -6.97
N VAL A 183 -10.22 10.46 -7.00
CA VAL A 183 -11.57 10.96 -7.33
C VAL A 183 -12.00 10.56 -8.75
N LEU A 184 -11.07 10.53 -9.71
CA LEU A 184 -11.37 10.04 -11.07
C LEU A 184 -11.71 8.56 -11.08
N THR A 185 -11.06 7.73 -10.23
CA THR A 185 -11.33 6.29 -10.20
C THR A 185 -12.65 5.90 -9.52
N ILE A 186 -13.34 6.83 -8.87
CA ILE A 186 -14.67 6.60 -8.31
C ILE A 186 -15.70 6.63 -9.44
N SER A 187 -16.31 5.48 -9.74
CA SER A 187 -17.38 5.39 -10.73
C SER A 187 -18.65 6.13 -10.29
N PRO A 188 -19.31 6.90 -11.18
CA PRO A 188 -20.59 7.55 -10.88
C PRO A 188 -21.76 6.56 -10.76
N GLN A 189 -21.58 5.30 -11.20
CA GLN A 189 -22.60 4.24 -11.09
C GLN A 189 -22.56 3.51 -9.74
N ASN A 190 -21.72 3.94 -8.81
CA ASN A 190 -21.60 3.32 -7.50
C ASN A 190 -22.90 3.48 -6.71
N THR A 191 -23.39 2.36 -6.17
CA THR A 191 -24.50 2.33 -5.20
C THR A 191 -23.92 2.33 -3.79
N GLU A 192 -24.72 2.72 -2.78
CA GLU A 192 -24.29 2.77 -1.37
C GLU A 192 -23.73 1.42 -0.87
N THR A 193 -24.08 0.30 -1.51
CA THR A 193 -23.74 -1.06 -1.07
C THR A 193 -22.55 -1.69 -1.79
N SER A 194 -22.09 -1.16 -2.92
CA SER A 194 -20.93 -1.71 -3.66
C SER A 194 -20.24 -0.60 -4.45
N ILE A 195 -19.09 -0.17 -3.93
CA ILE A 195 -18.25 0.84 -4.56
C ILE A 195 -17.18 0.10 -5.35
N ALA A 196 -17.35 0.08 -6.67
CA ALA A 196 -16.31 -0.41 -7.57
C ALA A 196 -15.33 0.72 -7.84
N PHE A 197 -14.08 0.52 -7.47
CA PHE A 197 -12.99 1.42 -7.83
C PHE A 197 -12.45 1.04 -9.20
N GLY A 198 -12.20 2.04 -10.02
CA GLY A 198 -11.40 1.89 -11.22
C GLY A 198 -9.92 1.74 -10.89
N LYS A 199 -9.06 2.12 -11.83
CA LYS A 199 -7.61 1.86 -11.72
C LYS A 199 -6.79 3.09 -12.05
N CYS A 200 -5.84 3.43 -11.19
CA CYS A 200 -4.79 4.40 -11.50
C CYS A 200 -3.55 3.67 -12.03
N LEU A 201 -3.04 4.09 -13.19
CA LEU A 201 -1.78 3.61 -13.74
C LEU A 201 -0.66 4.62 -13.54
N TYR A 202 0.50 4.13 -13.14
CA TYR A 202 1.66 4.95 -12.79
C TYR A 202 2.66 4.93 -13.94
N ILE A 203 2.93 6.09 -14.53
CA ILE A 203 3.80 6.21 -15.71
C ILE A 203 5.12 6.84 -15.30
N PRO A 204 6.26 6.15 -15.54
CA PRO A 204 7.57 6.69 -15.22
C PRO A 204 8.00 7.76 -16.22
N VAL A 205 8.26 8.97 -15.72
CA VAL A 205 9.01 10.00 -16.44
C VAL A 205 10.28 10.32 -15.67
N LYS A 206 11.40 9.94 -16.27
CA LYS A 206 12.74 10.06 -15.70
C LYS A 206 13.30 11.46 -15.94
N ASP A 207 14.28 11.86 -15.14
CA ASP A 207 15.05 13.11 -15.30
C ASP A 207 14.25 14.42 -15.19
N ARG A 208 13.08 14.37 -14.55
CA ARG A 208 12.22 15.54 -14.28
C ARG A 208 11.98 15.71 -12.78
N ARG A 209 11.52 16.90 -12.36
CA ARG A 209 11.22 17.16 -10.94
C ARG A 209 9.87 16.56 -10.58
N ALA A 210 9.66 16.18 -9.32
CA ALA A 210 8.36 15.68 -8.87
C ALA A 210 7.23 16.71 -9.08
N MET A 211 7.56 18.01 -9.07
CA MET A 211 6.64 19.10 -9.43
C MET A 211 6.10 19.04 -10.86
N ASP A 212 6.81 18.41 -11.79
CA ASP A 212 6.39 18.28 -13.19
C ASP A 212 5.43 17.09 -13.38
N SER A 213 5.08 16.37 -12.31
CA SER A 213 4.10 15.27 -12.33
C SER A 213 2.69 15.79 -12.60
N ALA A 214 1.87 14.98 -13.25
CA ALA A 214 0.50 15.34 -13.61
C ALA A 214 -0.42 14.11 -13.69
N VAL A 215 -1.72 14.33 -13.48
CA VAL A 215 -2.76 13.31 -13.62
C VAL A 215 -3.54 13.55 -14.91
N TYR A 216 -3.74 12.49 -15.68
CA TYR A 216 -4.49 12.50 -16.93
C TYR A 216 -5.69 11.57 -16.82
N PRO A 217 -6.92 12.04 -17.15
CA PRO A 217 -8.09 11.16 -17.21
C PRO A 217 -7.92 10.18 -18.37
N GLY A 218 -8.27 8.91 -18.17
CA GLY A 218 -8.06 7.87 -19.17
C GLY A 218 -6.64 7.28 -19.16
N LEU A 219 -6.20 6.82 -20.34
CA LEU A 219 -5.05 5.96 -20.48
C LEU A 219 -3.95 6.58 -21.34
N LEU A 220 -2.72 6.56 -20.87
CA LEU A 220 -1.53 6.94 -21.63
C LEU A 220 -0.75 5.68 -22.00
N ILE A 221 -0.55 5.44 -23.30
CA ILE A 221 0.20 4.29 -23.82
C ILE A 221 1.47 4.79 -24.50
N GLU A 222 2.64 4.28 -24.11
CA GLU A 222 3.92 4.63 -24.75
C GLU A 222 3.96 4.08 -26.18
N THR A 223 4.12 4.98 -27.15
CA THR A 223 4.09 4.68 -28.60
C THR A 223 5.28 5.34 -29.29
N PRO A 224 6.46 4.70 -29.30
CA PRO A 224 7.68 5.32 -29.84
C PRO A 224 7.60 5.62 -31.34
N ASP A 225 6.90 4.77 -32.09
CA ASP A 225 6.73 4.86 -33.54
C ASP A 225 5.74 5.97 -33.98
N LEU A 226 5.14 6.70 -33.03
CA LEU A 226 4.20 7.76 -33.35
C LEU A 226 4.96 9.00 -33.83
N ASP A 227 4.85 9.32 -35.13
CA ASP A 227 5.33 10.60 -35.66
C ASP A 227 4.38 11.71 -35.21
N LEU A 228 4.89 12.79 -34.61
CA LEU A 228 4.08 13.94 -34.15
C LEU A 228 3.36 14.68 -35.30
N THR A 229 3.78 14.43 -36.54
CA THR A 229 3.15 14.91 -37.78
C THR A 229 2.02 14.00 -38.27
N THR A 230 1.82 12.84 -37.63
CA THR A 230 0.68 11.97 -37.94
C THR A 230 -0.58 12.71 -37.55
N GLU A 231 -1.43 13.03 -38.53
CA GLU A 231 -2.79 13.49 -38.25
C GLU A 231 -3.51 12.36 -37.51
N LEU A 232 -3.63 12.51 -36.19
CA LEU A 232 -4.45 11.62 -35.40
C LEU A 232 -5.90 11.79 -35.85
N PRO A 233 -6.73 10.73 -35.78
CA PRO A 233 -8.16 10.86 -36.03
C PRO A 233 -8.77 11.80 -34.98
N VAL A 234 -8.85 13.09 -35.33
CA VAL A 234 -9.51 14.13 -34.54
C VAL A 234 -10.99 14.07 -34.86
N ARG A 235 -11.84 14.29 -33.85
CA ARG A 235 -13.30 14.36 -34.05
C ARG A 235 -13.64 15.31 -35.20
N THR A 236 -14.20 14.77 -36.27
CA THR A 236 -14.75 15.58 -37.38
C THR A 236 -16.14 16.13 -37.05
N ALA A 237 -16.81 15.60 -36.02
CA ALA A 237 -18.12 16.08 -35.53
C ALA A 237 -18.34 15.76 -34.03
N PRO A 238 -19.15 16.55 -33.29
CA PRO A 238 -19.39 16.39 -31.84
C PRO A 238 -20.17 15.13 -31.43
N SER A 239 -20.68 14.32 -32.38
CA SER A 239 -21.42 13.08 -32.15
C SER A 239 -20.67 11.80 -32.54
N CYS A 240 -19.48 11.89 -33.17
CA CYS A 240 -18.73 10.71 -33.59
C CYS A 240 -17.75 10.30 -32.48
N ALA A 241 -17.94 9.10 -31.93
CA ALA A 241 -17.00 8.47 -31.01
C ALA A 241 -15.94 7.72 -31.81
N ILE A 242 -14.69 7.73 -31.33
CA ILE A 242 -13.58 6.99 -31.95
C ILE A 242 -13.82 5.50 -31.66
N LYS A 243 -13.98 4.69 -32.72
CA LYS A 243 -14.14 3.24 -32.60
C LYS A 243 -12.78 2.58 -32.44
N MET A 244 -12.66 1.72 -31.43
CA MET A 244 -11.44 0.99 -31.11
C MET A 244 -11.63 -0.53 -31.22
N ALA A 245 -10.67 -1.20 -31.85
CA ALA A 245 -10.55 -2.66 -31.85
C ALA A 245 -9.42 -3.11 -30.89
N LEU A 246 -9.70 -4.14 -30.08
CA LEU A 246 -8.76 -4.65 -29.08
C LEU A 246 -8.46 -6.14 -29.32
N PHE A 247 -7.18 -6.47 -29.51
CA PHE A 247 -6.70 -7.82 -29.79
C PHE A 247 -5.75 -8.32 -28.69
N PRO A 248 -6.09 -9.40 -27.95
CA PRO A 248 -5.20 -10.06 -27.00
C PRO A 248 -4.15 -10.98 -27.66
N LEU A 249 -4.36 -11.36 -28.92
CA LEU A 249 -3.51 -12.26 -29.70
C LEU A 249 -2.48 -11.52 -30.56
N SER A 250 -1.46 -12.23 -31.06
CA SER A 250 -0.50 -11.66 -32.01
C SER A 250 -1.10 -11.54 -33.40
N LEU A 251 -1.09 -10.34 -33.97
CA LEU A 251 -1.43 -10.10 -35.36
C LEU A 251 -0.18 -10.20 -36.24
N SER A 252 0.71 -11.17 -36.00
CA SER A 252 1.95 -11.38 -36.77
C SER A 252 1.83 -12.52 -37.79
N GLY A 253 0.79 -13.36 -37.70
CA GLY A 253 0.64 -14.56 -38.49
C GLY A 253 1.42 -15.77 -37.96
N ASP A 254 1.98 -15.66 -36.76
CA ASP A 254 2.66 -16.77 -36.09
C ASP A 254 1.63 -17.79 -35.58
N LEU A 255 1.82 -19.06 -35.94
CA LEU A 255 0.95 -20.18 -35.53
C LEU A 255 1.27 -20.70 -34.11
N SER A 256 2.20 -20.06 -33.40
CA SER A 256 2.72 -20.53 -32.10
C SER A 256 1.69 -20.52 -30.96
N ASP A 257 0.64 -19.70 -31.07
CA ASP A 257 -0.43 -19.61 -30.06
C ASP A 257 -1.52 -20.70 -30.23
N THR A 258 -1.44 -21.57 -31.26
CA THR A 258 -2.49 -22.56 -31.60
C THR A 258 -2.32 -23.95 -30.96
N GLY A 259 -1.31 -24.13 -30.10
CA GLY A 259 -0.94 -25.42 -29.50
C GLY A 259 -0.08 -26.32 -30.40
N GLU A 260 0.29 -27.51 -29.91
CA GLU A 260 1.03 -28.51 -30.70
C GLU A 260 0.06 -29.27 -31.63
N GLY A 261 0.27 -29.15 -32.94
CA GLY A 261 -0.53 -29.84 -33.94
C GLY A 261 0.18 -29.91 -35.30
N THR A 262 -0.06 -31.00 -36.04
CA THR A 262 0.49 -31.20 -37.38
C THR A 262 -0.50 -30.71 -38.43
N ILE A 263 -0.16 -29.67 -39.17
CA ILE A 263 -0.96 -29.16 -40.28
C ILE A 263 -0.45 -29.79 -41.58
N PHE A 264 -1.30 -30.55 -42.28
CA PHE A 264 -0.98 -31.07 -43.61
C PHE A 264 -1.30 -30.01 -44.67
N VAL A 265 -0.27 -29.47 -45.32
CA VAL A 265 -0.41 -28.44 -46.35
C VAL A 265 -0.22 -29.06 -47.73
N HIS A 266 -1.16 -28.81 -48.65
CA HIS A 266 -0.96 -29.20 -50.06
C HIS A 266 0.18 -28.39 -50.68
N ARG A 267 1.02 -29.03 -51.52
CA ARG A 267 2.26 -28.47 -52.15
C ARG A 267 2.11 -27.14 -52.90
N ARG A 268 0.89 -26.63 -53.12
CA ARG A 268 0.60 -25.38 -53.83
C ARG A 268 0.10 -24.25 -52.93
N VAL A 269 -0.12 -24.48 -51.64
CA VAL A 269 -0.62 -23.48 -50.69
C VAL A 269 0.53 -22.99 -49.82
N PHE A 270 0.80 -21.68 -49.88
CA PHE A 270 1.71 -21.03 -48.96
C PHE A 270 0.94 -20.55 -47.74
N LEU A 271 1.03 -21.27 -46.63
CA LEU A 271 0.31 -20.94 -45.39
C LEU A 271 0.49 -19.48 -44.96
N GLN A 272 1.71 -18.95 -45.05
CA GLN A 272 2.01 -17.57 -44.67
C GLN A 272 1.25 -16.56 -45.51
N ALA A 273 1.09 -16.82 -46.83
CA ALA A 273 0.34 -15.94 -47.72
C ALA A 273 -1.17 -15.98 -47.41
N GLU A 274 -1.70 -17.15 -47.07
CA GLU A 274 -3.11 -17.31 -46.71
C GLU A 274 -3.43 -16.62 -45.37
N VAL A 275 -2.60 -16.82 -44.34
CA VAL A 275 -2.76 -16.16 -43.03
C VAL A 275 -2.65 -14.65 -43.18
N LEU A 276 -1.69 -14.15 -43.96
CA LEU A 276 -1.57 -12.73 -44.28
C LEU A 276 -2.82 -12.22 -45.01
N GLY A 277 -3.35 -12.99 -45.96
CA GLY A 277 -4.59 -12.68 -46.67
C GLY A 277 -5.78 -12.53 -45.72
N GLN A 278 -5.94 -13.45 -44.76
CA GLN A 278 -6.96 -13.37 -43.72
C GLN A 278 -6.80 -12.12 -42.84
N MET A 279 -5.56 -11.79 -42.46
CA MET A 279 -5.28 -10.59 -41.67
C MET A 279 -5.55 -9.29 -42.44
N LEU A 280 -5.26 -9.24 -43.75
CA LEU A 280 -5.60 -8.11 -44.59
C LEU A 280 -7.12 -8.01 -44.83
N ASN A 281 -7.83 -9.14 -44.90
CA ASN A 281 -9.30 -9.14 -44.91
C ASN A 281 -9.87 -8.58 -43.59
N LEU A 282 -9.30 -8.97 -42.46
CA LEU A 282 -9.65 -8.41 -41.15
C LEU A 282 -9.40 -6.89 -41.13
N GLY A 283 -8.25 -6.46 -41.64
CA GLY A 283 -7.92 -5.04 -41.83
C GLY A 283 -8.97 -4.29 -42.64
N ARG A 284 -9.41 -4.86 -43.77
CA ARG A 284 -10.48 -4.31 -44.61
C ARG A 284 -11.78 -4.16 -43.84
N GLN A 285 -12.22 -5.22 -43.16
CA GLN A 285 -13.45 -5.21 -42.36
C GLN A 285 -13.41 -4.11 -41.28
N MET A 286 -12.29 -3.96 -40.57
CA MET A 286 -12.15 -2.89 -39.57
C MET A 286 -12.26 -1.49 -40.16
N VAL A 287 -11.68 -1.27 -41.35
CA VAL A 287 -11.77 0.02 -42.05
C VAL A 287 -13.20 0.28 -42.51
N ASP A 288 -13.88 -0.73 -43.06
CA ASP A 288 -15.28 -0.64 -43.50
C ASP A 288 -16.23 -0.37 -42.33
N ASP A 289 -15.95 -0.94 -41.16
CA ASP A 289 -16.68 -0.70 -39.90
C ASP A 289 -16.38 0.69 -39.29
N GLY A 290 -15.41 1.44 -39.83
CA GLY A 290 -15.01 2.76 -39.36
C GLY A 290 -14.19 2.75 -38.08
N VAL A 291 -13.40 1.70 -37.84
CA VAL A 291 -12.43 1.63 -36.74
C VAL A 291 -11.30 2.63 -37.00
N SER A 292 -10.99 3.47 -36.02
CA SER A 292 -9.92 4.48 -36.14
C SER A 292 -8.68 4.12 -35.31
N LEU A 293 -8.82 3.21 -34.34
CA LEU A 293 -7.74 2.76 -33.47
C LEU A 293 -7.75 1.24 -33.33
N VAL A 294 -6.61 0.61 -33.59
CA VAL A 294 -6.38 -0.82 -33.36
C VAL A 294 -5.30 -0.96 -32.30
N VAL A 295 -5.62 -1.67 -31.21
CA VAL A 295 -4.67 -1.95 -30.13
C VAL A 295 -4.45 -3.45 -30.01
N CYS A 296 -3.19 -3.85 -30.04
CA CYS A 296 -2.74 -5.23 -29.92
C CYS A 296 -1.87 -5.42 -28.67
N GLN A 297 -2.15 -6.47 -27.90
CA GLN A 297 -1.33 -6.86 -26.76
C GLN A 297 0.11 -7.20 -27.18
N LYS A 298 0.25 -7.89 -28.31
CA LYS A 298 1.50 -8.39 -28.88
C LYS A 298 1.84 -7.61 -30.16
N VAL A 299 2.41 -8.26 -31.18
CA VAL A 299 2.96 -7.63 -32.40
C VAL A 299 1.91 -7.53 -33.50
N ILE A 300 2.04 -6.55 -34.39
CA ILE A 300 1.25 -6.41 -35.62
C ILE A 300 2.17 -6.60 -36.83
N HIS A 301 1.75 -7.41 -37.81
CA HIS A 301 2.50 -7.71 -39.01
C HIS A 301 2.73 -6.41 -39.82
N PRO A 302 3.96 -6.14 -40.31
CA PRO A 302 4.29 -4.88 -40.97
C PRO A 302 3.37 -4.52 -42.14
N ALA A 303 2.99 -5.50 -42.97
CA ALA A 303 2.07 -5.26 -44.09
C ALA A 303 0.66 -4.82 -43.64
N LEU A 304 0.15 -5.38 -42.53
CA LEU A 304 -1.13 -4.94 -41.96
C LEU A 304 -1.00 -3.54 -41.34
N LYS A 305 0.09 -3.28 -40.61
CA LYS A 305 0.37 -1.96 -40.01
C LYS A 305 0.45 -0.87 -41.09
N GLN A 306 1.13 -1.16 -42.21
CA GLN A 306 1.21 -0.24 -43.35
C GLN A 306 -0.17 -0.03 -43.99
N TYR A 307 -0.93 -1.09 -44.23
CA TYR A 307 -2.29 -0.98 -44.77
C TYR A 307 -3.21 -0.11 -43.88
N LEU A 308 -3.17 -0.31 -42.56
CA LEU A 308 -3.92 0.49 -41.61
C LEU A 308 -3.47 1.97 -41.64
N LYS A 309 -2.17 2.23 -41.71
CA LYS A 309 -1.60 3.58 -41.83
C LYS A 309 -2.07 4.29 -43.11
N GLU A 310 -2.07 3.60 -44.25
CA GLU A 310 -2.58 4.13 -45.54
C GLU A 310 -4.07 4.48 -45.50
N LYS A 311 -4.82 3.85 -44.58
CA LYS A 311 -6.25 4.10 -44.35
C LYS A 311 -6.53 5.04 -43.17
N ASN A 312 -5.51 5.72 -42.64
CA ASN A 312 -5.60 6.61 -41.48
C ASN A 312 -6.12 5.94 -40.20
N VAL A 313 -5.84 4.64 -40.02
CA VAL A 313 -6.14 3.90 -38.78
C VAL A 313 -4.87 3.80 -37.95
N VAL A 314 -4.92 4.26 -36.70
CA VAL A 314 -3.79 4.21 -35.77
C VAL A 314 -3.65 2.78 -35.25
N ALA A 315 -2.48 2.17 -35.45
CA ALA A 315 -2.18 0.83 -34.96
C ALA A 315 -1.14 0.89 -33.83
N VAL A 316 -1.53 0.43 -32.64
CA VAL A 316 -0.68 0.35 -31.46
C VAL A 316 -0.43 -1.12 -31.13
N GLU A 317 0.84 -1.48 -30.98
CA GLU A 317 1.27 -2.84 -30.68
C GLU A 317 2.12 -2.88 -29.40
N ARG A 318 2.33 -4.08 -28.86
CA ARG A 318 3.17 -4.38 -27.68
C ARG A 318 2.72 -3.65 -26.42
N VAL A 319 1.42 -3.47 -26.27
CA VAL A 319 0.81 -2.80 -25.11
C VAL A 319 0.94 -3.62 -23.82
N GLY A 320 1.15 -4.93 -23.93
CA GLY A 320 1.37 -5.82 -22.80
C GLY A 320 0.08 -6.22 -22.08
N ALA A 321 0.14 -7.34 -21.34
CA ALA A 321 -1.05 -7.94 -20.73
C ALA A 321 -1.70 -7.06 -19.65
N ALA A 322 -0.91 -6.32 -18.89
CA ALA A 322 -1.37 -5.50 -17.75
C ALA A 322 -2.32 -4.36 -18.16
N MET A 323 -2.30 -3.97 -19.43
CA MET A 323 -3.06 -2.85 -19.99
C MET A 323 -4.40 -3.27 -20.61
N MET A 324 -4.61 -4.57 -20.83
CA MET A 324 -5.81 -5.09 -21.49
C MET A 324 -7.08 -4.83 -20.68
N GLU A 325 -7.03 -5.08 -19.38
CA GLU A 325 -8.17 -4.83 -18.49
C GLU A 325 -8.50 -3.33 -18.35
N PRO A 326 -7.52 -2.41 -18.11
CA PRO A 326 -7.76 -0.97 -18.19
C PRO A 326 -8.38 -0.52 -19.53
N LEU A 327 -7.89 -1.05 -20.65
CA LEU A 327 -8.42 -0.72 -21.99
C LEU A 327 -9.88 -1.13 -22.15
N LYS A 328 -10.22 -2.32 -21.67
CA LYS A 328 -11.60 -2.81 -21.64
C LYS A 328 -12.49 -1.92 -20.77
N GLN A 329 -12.01 -1.51 -19.59
CA GLN A 329 -12.77 -0.66 -18.68
C GLN A 329 -13.04 0.75 -19.26
N ILE A 330 -12.05 1.37 -19.90
CA ILE A 330 -12.23 2.73 -20.46
C ILE A 330 -13.05 2.75 -21.74
N THR A 331 -12.94 1.72 -22.58
CA THR A 331 -13.55 1.73 -23.92
C THR A 331 -14.84 0.91 -24.02
N GLY A 332 -15.07 -0.01 -23.07
CA GLY A 332 -16.11 -1.02 -23.16
C GLY A 332 -15.85 -2.10 -24.24
N SER A 333 -14.68 -2.11 -24.88
CA SER A 333 -14.37 -3.07 -25.94
C SER A 333 -14.33 -4.50 -25.42
N GLN A 334 -14.83 -5.45 -26.21
CA GLN A 334 -14.62 -6.87 -25.92
C GLN A 334 -13.33 -7.35 -26.61
N PRO A 335 -12.33 -7.85 -25.87
CA PRO A 335 -11.11 -8.37 -26.48
C PRO A 335 -11.44 -9.51 -27.45
N MET A 336 -10.92 -9.45 -28.67
CA MET A 336 -11.28 -10.38 -29.74
C MET A 336 -10.25 -11.51 -29.86
N PRO A 337 -10.56 -12.74 -29.43
CA PRO A 337 -9.58 -13.83 -29.37
C PRO A 337 -9.36 -14.54 -30.72
N SER A 338 -10.01 -14.09 -31.81
CA SER A 338 -9.92 -14.75 -33.12
C SER A 338 -9.83 -13.76 -34.28
N LEU A 339 -9.26 -14.21 -35.40
CA LEU A 339 -9.11 -13.46 -36.65
C LEU A 339 -10.30 -13.61 -37.61
N GLN A 340 -11.29 -14.44 -37.27
CA GLN A 340 -12.30 -14.89 -38.24
C GLN A 340 -13.61 -14.10 -38.19
N PHE A 341 -13.94 -13.49 -37.05
CA PHE A 341 -15.22 -12.79 -36.89
C PHE A 341 -15.08 -11.52 -36.06
N LEU A 342 -15.43 -10.39 -36.67
CA LEU A 342 -15.60 -9.10 -36.01
C LEU A 342 -17.09 -8.84 -35.87
N SER A 343 -17.58 -8.80 -34.62
CA SER A 343 -18.92 -8.29 -34.34
C SER A 343 -18.82 -6.78 -34.10
N PRO A 344 -19.71 -5.95 -34.67
CA PRO A 344 -19.77 -4.52 -34.38
C PRO A 344 -19.94 -4.20 -32.89
N ALA A 345 -20.45 -5.14 -32.09
CA ALA A 345 -20.59 -5.02 -30.64
C ALA A 345 -19.26 -5.16 -29.87
N CYS A 346 -18.20 -5.68 -30.51
CA CYS A 346 -16.90 -5.84 -29.87
C CYS A 346 -16.09 -4.54 -29.83
N TYR A 347 -16.40 -3.58 -30.70
CA TYR A 347 -15.66 -2.33 -30.78
C TYR A 347 -15.93 -1.44 -29.57
N GLY A 348 -14.85 -0.96 -28.96
CA GLY A 348 -14.90 0.04 -27.91
C GLY A 348 -15.15 1.44 -28.46
N ARG A 349 -15.52 2.35 -27.56
CA ARG A 349 -15.74 3.77 -27.87
C ARG A 349 -14.81 4.64 -27.03
N LEU A 350 -14.30 5.70 -27.65
CA LEU A 350 -13.48 6.72 -27.02
C LEU A 350 -13.98 8.11 -27.41
N LYS A 351 -13.82 9.06 -26.50
CA LYS A 351 -14.22 10.45 -26.69
C LYS A 351 -13.23 11.20 -27.58
N ASP A 352 -11.94 11.05 -27.28
CA ASP A 352 -10.87 11.79 -27.94
C ASP A 352 -9.54 11.04 -27.84
N LEU A 353 -8.61 11.37 -28.74
CA LEU A 353 -7.30 10.74 -28.87
C LEU A 353 -6.24 11.81 -29.12
N ARG A 354 -5.22 11.88 -28.26
CA ARG A 354 -4.17 12.92 -28.35
C ARG A 354 -2.78 12.30 -28.33
N ALA A 355 -1.85 12.96 -29.02
CA ALA A 355 -0.43 12.67 -28.88
C ALA A 355 0.13 13.57 -27.77
N GLU A 356 0.70 12.95 -26.74
CA GLU A 356 1.40 13.64 -25.66
C GLU A 356 2.87 13.24 -25.69
N SER A 357 3.76 14.16 -25.31
CA SER A 357 5.19 13.87 -25.23
C SER A 357 5.73 14.31 -23.88
N PHE A 358 6.35 13.37 -23.17
CA PHE A 358 7.00 13.62 -21.89
C PHE A 358 8.49 13.32 -22.02
N ALA A 359 9.33 14.33 -21.82
CA ALA A 359 10.77 14.26 -22.05
C ALA A 359 11.08 13.79 -23.49
N SER A 360 11.66 12.60 -23.66
CA SER A 360 11.99 11.99 -24.97
C SER A 360 10.99 10.93 -25.42
N LYS A 361 9.99 10.61 -24.58
CA LYS A 361 9.01 9.56 -24.84
C LYS A 361 7.71 10.14 -25.38
N ARG A 362 7.10 9.39 -26.29
CA ARG A 362 5.82 9.74 -26.92
C ARG A 362 4.74 8.80 -26.42
N PHE A 363 3.57 9.36 -26.17
CA PHE A 363 2.43 8.67 -25.61
C PHE A 363 1.18 8.97 -26.41
N LEU A 364 0.34 7.96 -26.55
CA LEU A 364 -1.02 8.10 -27.03
C LEU A 364 -1.95 8.22 -25.83
N HIS A 365 -2.62 9.35 -25.71
CA HIS A 365 -3.62 9.63 -24.68
C HIS A 365 -5.02 9.27 -25.17
N LEU A 366 -5.59 8.26 -24.54
CA LEU A 366 -6.93 7.74 -24.76
C LEU A 366 -7.87 8.37 -23.75
N ILE A 367 -8.77 9.24 -24.21
CA ILE A 367 -9.70 9.98 -23.36
C ILE A 367 -11.08 9.30 -23.45
N PRO A 368 -11.58 8.69 -22.36
CA PRO A 368 -12.93 8.12 -22.32
C PRO A 368 -13.99 9.21 -22.10
N ASP A 369 -15.26 8.83 -22.24
CA ASP A 369 -16.39 9.69 -21.84
C ASP A 369 -16.44 9.85 -20.31
N ASP A 370 -16.34 8.72 -19.58
CA ASP A 370 -16.28 8.67 -18.11
C ASP A 370 -14.92 8.09 -17.64
N PRO A 371 -14.09 8.86 -16.91
CA PRO A 371 -12.72 8.48 -16.63
C PRO A 371 -12.58 7.58 -15.40
N VAL A 372 -13.14 6.37 -15.44
CA VAL A 372 -12.98 5.37 -14.35
C VAL A 372 -11.52 4.92 -14.19
N VAL A 373 -10.71 5.00 -15.25
CA VAL A 373 -9.26 4.76 -15.20
C VAL A 373 -8.54 6.08 -15.45
N CYS A 374 -7.46 6.32 -14.72
CA CYS A 374 -6.59 7.47 -14.93
C CYS A 374 -5.12 7.07 -15.01
N SER A 375 -4.32 7.94 -15.63
CA SER A 375 -2.86 7.79 -15.74
C SER A 375 -2.18 8.88 -14.94
N LEU A 376 -1.48 8.50 -13.88
CA LEU A 376 -0.66 9.39 -13.07
C LEU A 376 0.79 9.33 -13.57
N VAL A 377 1.21 10.41 -14.22
CA VAL A 377 2.60 10.61 -14.65
C VAL A 377 3.40 11.05 -13.44
N LEU A 378 4.30 10.18 -12.98
CA LEU A 378 5.19 10.45 -11.85
C LEU A 378 6.59 10.78 -12.37
N CYS A 379 7.01 12.01 -12.08
CA CYS A 379 8.32 12.52 -12.43
C CYS A 379 9.28 12.37 -11.25
N SER A 380 10.48 11.83 -11.50
CA SER A 380 11.55 11.76 -10.49
C SER A 380 12.92 11.89 -11.15
N ARG A 381 13.88 12.45 -10.41
CA ARG A 381 15.28 12.54 -10.82
C ARG A 381 16.05 11.24 -10.63
N ASN A 382 15.55 10.36 -9.76
CA ASN A 382 16.21 9.11 -9.39
C ASN A 382 15.23 7.94 -9.54
N GLU A 383 15.67 6.89 -10.22
CA GLU A 383 14.95 5.64 -10.42
C GLU A 383 14.52 4.99 -9.10
N THR A 384 15.41 4.94 -8.11
CA THR A 384 15.10 4.30 -6.82
C THR A 384 14.06 5.10 -6.05
N ALA A 385 14.15 6.44 -6.11
CA ALA A 385 13.15 7.32 -5.52
C ALA A 385 11.81 7.24 -6.28
N TRP A 386 11.84 7.01 -7.59
CA TRP A 386 10.63 6.82 -8.39
C TRP A 386 9.86 5.56 -7.98
N GLU A 387 10.54 4.42 -7.86
CA GLU A 387 9.93 3.15 -7.43
C GLU A 387 9.32 3.29 -6.02
N GLU A 388 10.05 3.96 -5.11
CA GLU A 388 9.54 4.25 -3.77
C GLU A 388 8.31 5.17 -3.82
N LEU A 389 8.35 6.24 -4.63
CA LEU A 389 7.25 7.18 -4.80
C LEU A 389 6.01 6.52 -5.37
N ARG A 390 6.17 5.65 -6.37
CA ARG A 390 5.09 4.86 -6.96
C ARG A 390 4.40 4.02 -5.90
N LEU A 391 5.16 3.25 -5.13
CA LEU A 391 4.63 2.43 -4.04
C LEU A 391 3.92 3.29 -2.98
N ALA A 392 4.49 4.45 -2.63
CA ALA A 392 3.89 5.36 -1.65
C ALA A 392 2.55 5.93 -2.14
N CYS A 393 2.45 6.26 -3.43
CA CYS A 393 1.19 6.70 -4.04
C CYS A 393 0.15 5.57 -4.09
N GLN A 394 0.57 4.33 -4.38
CA GLN A 394 -0.30 3.15 -4.34
C GLN A 394 -0.83 2.89 -2.92
N THR A 395 0.02 3.00 -1.90
CA THR A 395 -0.41 2.90 -0.50
C THR A 395 -1.42 4.01 -0.16
N ALA A 396 -1.16 5.25 -0.59
CA ALA A 396 -2.08 6.35 -0.33
C ALA A 396 -3.45 6.18 -1.04
N GLU A 397 -3.46 5.71 -2.29
CA GLU A 397 -4.68 5.37 -3.02
C GLU A 397 -5.47 4.25 -2.32
N HIS A 398 -4.80 3.18 -1.91
CA HIS A 398 -5.42 2.07 -1.20
C HIS A 398 -5.98 2.50 0.16
N VAL A 399 -5.27 3.36 0.89
CA VAL A 399 -5.75 3.95 2.16
C VAL A 399 -7.02 4.78 1.95
N LEU A 400 -7.10 5.56 0.86
CA LEU A 400 -8.33 6.29 0.51
C LEU A 400 -9.48 5.33 0.22
N GLN A 401 -9.24 4.25 -0.53
CA GLN A 401 -10.25 3.21 -0.81
C GLN A 401 -10.78 2.55 0.47
N LEU A 402 -9.89 2.20 1.41
CA LEU A 402 -10.29 1.66 2.72
C LEU A 402 -11.13 2.66 3.53
N THR A 403 -10.79 3.95 3.44
CA THR A 403 -11.50 5.02 4.16
C THR A 403 -12.90 5.25 3.58
N VAL A 404 -13.14 4.93 2.30
CA VAL A 404 -14.50 4.97 1.75
C VAL A 404 -15.37 3.88 2.36
N SER A 405 -14.82 2.67 2.57
CA SER A 405 -15.55 1.56 3.19
C SER A 405 -15.75 1.74 4.70
N ASP A 406 -14.79 2.36 5.39
CA ASP A 406 -14.82 2.64 6.82
C ASP A 406 -14.44 4.13 7.03
N PRO A 407 -15.44 5.06 7.08
CA PRO A 407 -15.25 6.52 6.96
C PRO A 407 -14.68 7.16 8.23
N TRP A 408 -13.58 6.62 8.70
CA TRP A 408 -12.92 7.00 9.94
C TRP A 408 -11.40 6.99 9.75
N VAL A 409 -10.74 7.93 10.39
CA VAL A 409 -9.28 8.00 10.50
C VAL A 409 -8.88 8.16 11.95
N LEU A 410 -7.61 7.85 12.25
CA LEU A 410 -7.06 7.94 13.59
C LEU A 410 -6.01 9.05 13.67
N LEU A 411 -5.78 9.59 14.86
CA LEU A 411 -4.67 10.50 15.12
C LEU A 411 -3.34 9.76 14.99
N GLY A 412 -2.53 10.16 14.01
CA GLY A 412 -1.24 9.54 13.73
C GLY A 412 -0.12 10.05 14.64
N GLY A 413 1.12 9.81 14.22
CA GLY A 413 2.31 10.30 14.92
C GLY A 413 2.48 9.75 16.35
N GLY A 414 2.12 8.48 16.56
CA GLY A 414 2.29 7.79 17.85
C GLY A 414 1.23 8.13 18.90
N CYS A 415 0.29 9.03 18.59
CA CYS A 415 -0.74 9.48 19.53
C CYS A 415 -1.80 8.41 19.79
N THR A 416 -2.18 7.63 18.77
CA THR A 416 -3.12 6.51 18.95
C THR A 416 -2.55 5.45 19.90
N GLU A 417 -1.27 5.09 19.77
CA GLU A 417 -0.63 4.06 20.59
C GLU A 417 -0.48 4.49 22.05
N THR A 418 -0.03 5.72 22.28
CA THR A 418 0.13 6.29 23.63
C THR A 418 -1.21 6.51 24.32
N HIS A 419 -2.23 6.90 23.56
CA HIS A 419 -3.59 7.04 24.04
C HIS A 419 -4.20 5.68 24.40
N LEU A 420 -4.05 4.67 23.54
CA LEU A 420 -4.50 3.30 23.82
C LEU A 420 -3.80 2.71 25.04
N SER A 421 -2.48 2.91 25.18
CA SER A 421 -1.74 2.52 26.38
C SER A 421 -2.34 3.14 27.64
N SER A 422 -2.62 4.44 27.61
CA SER A 422 -3.20 5.16 28.76
C SER A 422 -4.62 4.67 29.07
N TYR A 423 -5.45 4.43 28.04
CA TYR A 423 -6.79 3.88 28.17
C TYR A 423 -6.78 2.47 28.80
N VAL A 424 -5.91 1.59 28.31
CA VAL A 424 -5.76 0.22 28.84
C VAL A 424 -5.30 0.26 30.29
N ARG A 425 -4.28 1.07 30.64
CA ARG A 425 -3.83 1.23 32.03
C ARG A 425 -4.97 1.66 32.95
N HIS A 426 -5.77 2.64 32.53
CA HIS A 426 -6.93 3.10 33.28
C HIS A 426 -7.98 2.02 33.48
N LYS A 427 -8.34 1.29 32.40
CA LYS A 427 -9.33 0.20 32.47
C LYS A 427 -8.83 -0.99 33.29
N SER A 428 -7.54 -1.31 33.23
CA SER A 428 -6.91 -2.37 34.02
C SER A 428 -6.98 -2.11 35.53
N CYS A 429 -7.00 -0.85 35.97
CA CYS A 429 -7.21 -0.51 37.37
C CYS A 429 -8.66 -0.78 37.84
N ALA A 430 -9.62 -0.68 36.92
CA ALA A 430 -11.04 -0.92 37.17
C ALA A 430 -11.49 -2.36 36.87
N VAL A 431 -10.56 -3.31 36.69
CA VAL A 431 -10.90 -4.71 36.36
C VAL A 431 -11.71 -5.37 37.50
N THR A 432 -12.80 -6.03 37.13
CA THR A 432 -13.70 -6.72 38.06
C THR A 432 -13.24 -8.15 38.36
N CYS A 433 -13.59 -8.68 39.54
CA CYS A 433 -13.25 -10.06 39.91
C CYS A 433 -13.78 -11.10 38.92
N SER A 434 -14.98 -10.89 38.37
CA SER A 434 -15.58 -11.77 37.35
C SER A 434 -14.73 -11.91 36.10
N THR A 435 -14.04 -10.84 35.68
CA THR A 435 -13.16 -10.87 34.51
C THR A 435 -11.90 -11.68 34.81
N LEU A 436 -11.34 -11.54 36.02
CA LEU A 436 -10.19 -12.32 36.46
C LEU A 436 -10.49 -13.81 36.58
N GLU A 437 -11.69 -14.16 37.07
CA GLU A 437 -12.18 -15.55 37.13
C GLU A 437 -12.33 -16.15 35.73
N ASN A 438 -12.95 -15.41 34.80
CA ASN A 438 -13.10 -15.85 33.40
C ASN A 438 -11.76 -16.08 32.70
N LEU A 439 -10.75 -15.27 33.01
CA LEU A 439 -9.39 -15.40 32.46
C LEU A 439 -8.54 -16.43 33.22
N SER A 440 -9.03 -16.91 34.37
CA SER A 440 -8.31 -17.83 35.28
C SER A 440 -6.94 -17.28 35.70
N CYS A 441 -6.86 -15.98 36.03
CA CYS A 441 -5.61 -15.32 36.40
C CYS A 441 -5.74 -14.52 37.71
N SER A 442 -4.61 -14.32 38.39
CA SER A 442 -4.54 -13.41 39.53
C SER A 442 -4.51 -11.95 39.08
N ARG A 443 -4.91 -11.04 39.97
CA ARG A 443 -4.83 -9.59 39.70
C ARG A 443 -3.40 -9.13 39.40
N ALA A 444 -2.41 -9.73 40.04
CA ALA A 444 -0.99 -9.42 39.82
C ALA A 444 -0.54 -9.85 38.42
N GLU A 445 -0.87 -11.07 37.99
CA GLU A 445 -0.58 -11.54 36.63
C GLU A 445 -1.26 -10.67 35.57
N PHE A 446 -2.53 -10.32 35.78
CA PHE A 446 -3.25 -9.42 34.88
C PHE A 446 -2.56 -8.06 34.75
N GLN A 447 -2.17 -7.45 35.87
CA GLN A 447 -1.48 -6.16 35.89
C GLN A 447 -0.11 -6.23 35.20
N LEU A 448 0.68 -7.27 35.46
CA LEU A 448 1.99 -7.46 34.82
C LEU A 448 1.86 -7.59 33.30
N VAL A 449 0.91 -8.39 32.83
CA VAL A 449 0.67 -8.58 31.39
C VAL A 449 0.12 -7.30 30.76
N ALA A 450 -0.81 -6.61 31.43
CA ALA A 450 -1.35 -5.34 30.96
C ALA A 450 -0.28 -4.25 30.87
N ASP A 451 0.63 -4.16 31.85
CA ASP A 451 1.75 -3.22 31.81
C ASP A 451 2.72 -3.53 30.66
N SER A 452 3.01 -4.81 30.41
CA SER A 452 3.81 -5.24 29.26
C SER A 452 3.13 -4.94 27.92
N PHE A 453 1.82 -5.12 27.83
CA PHE A 453 1.01 -4.77 26.66
C PHE A 453 1.00 -3.26 26.39
N CYS A 454 0.80 -2.45 27.43
CA CYS A 454 0.89 -0.99 27.32
C CYS A 454 2.30 -0.54 26.94
N GLY A 455 3.31 -1.19 27.52
CA GLY A 455 4.71 -0.96 27.19
C GLY A 455 5.06 -1.32 25.75
N SER A 456 4.43 -2.31 25.13
CA SER A 456 4.68 -2.66 23.72
C SER A 456 4.06 -1.63 22.76
N LEU A 457 2.87 -1.10 23.08
CA LEU A 457 2.29 0.05 22.37
C LEU A 457 3.19 1.30 22.48
N GLU A 458 3.65 1.62 23.68
CA GLU A 458 4.57 2.75 23.90
C GLU A 458 5.91 2.55 23.18
N SER A 459 6.41 1.31 23.12
CA SER A 459 7.62 0.98 22.39
C SER A 459 7.50 1.30 20.90
N VAL A 460 6.31 1.18 20.30
CA VAL A 460 6.09 1.56 18.90
C VAL A 460 6.26 3.08 18.73
N SER A 461 5.67 3.87 19.63
CA SER A 461 5.80 5.33 19.60
C SER A 461 7.24 5.79 19.84
N CYS A 462 7.99 5.11 20.72
CA CYS A 462 9.42 5.37 20.90
C CYS A 462 10.20 5.24 19.58
N CYS A 463 9.82 4.32 18.69
CA CYS A 463 10.49 4.14 17.40
C CYS A 463 10.22 5.27 16.39
N LEU A 464 9.48 6.31 16.75
CA LEU A 464 9.40 7.55 15.97
C LEU A 464 10.58 8.50 16.25
N GLU A 465 11.42 8.20 17.23
CA GLU A 465 12.63 8.95 17.54
C GLU A 465 13.85 8.13 17.09
N HIS A 466 14.79 8.75 16.35
CA HIS A 466 16.00 8.10 15.83
C HIS A 466 17.28 8.94 16.00
N ASP A 467 17.16 10.14 16.57
CA ASP A 467 18.23 11.14 16.66
C ASP A 467 18.66 11.39 18.13
N GLY A 468 18.17 10.58 19.08
CA GLY A 468 18.60 10.62 20.49
C GLY A 468 17.80 11.58 21.37
N GLY A 469 16.66 12.09 20.89
CA GLY A 469 15.74 12.91 21.65
C GLY A 469 14.92 12.13 22.68
N ASP A 470 14.38 12.84 23.68
CA ASP A 470 13.45 12.26 24.65
C ASP A 470 12.03 12.16 24.08
N VAL A 471 11.30 11.14 24.51
CA VAL A 471 9.89 10.93 24.14
C VAL A 471 8.99 11.03 25.35
N LEU A 472 7.93 11.81 25.21
CA LEU A 472 6.98 12.13 26.28
C LEU A 472 5.55 11.77 25.88
N THR A 473 4.69 11.65 26.88
CA THR A 473 3.24 11.66 26.69
C THR A 473 2.57 12.62 27.66
N ASP A 474 1.52 13.30 27.23
CA ASP A 474 0.77 14.18 28.12
C ASP A 474 -0.23 13.40 28.99
N THR A 475 -0.57 13.96 30.16
CA THR A 475 -1.45 13.32 31.14
C THR A 475 -2.94 13.63 30.96
N LYS A 476 -3.33 14.32 29.86
CA LYS A 476 -4.73 14.75 29.65
C LYS A 476 -5.38 13.95 28.52
N TRP A 477 -4.75 13.96 27.35
CA TRP A 477 -5.17 13.28 26.14
C TRP A 477 -4.38 11.99 25.92
N GLY A 478 -3.18 11.88 26.51
CA GLY A 478 -2.29 10.75 26.27
C GLY A 478 -1.67 10.78 24.88
N HIS A 479 -1.41 11.96 24.31
CA HIS A 479 -0.74 12.09 23.02
C HIS A 479 0.76 11.91 23.17
N PHE A 480 1.42 11.61 22.05
CA PHE A 480 2.87 11.48 21.95
C PHE A 480 3.51 12.85 21.68
N TRP A 481 4.68 13.07 22.26
CA TRP A 481 5.48 14.28 22.11
C TRP A 481 6.96 13.91 22.02
N SER A 482 7.71 14.61 21.16
CA SER A 482 9.16 14.41 21.01
C SER A 482 9.92 15.66 21.40
N VAL A 483 11.01 15.47 22.13
CA VAL A 483 11.94 16.52 22.58
C VAL A 483 13.25 16.39 21.80
N PRO A 484 13.80 17.47 21.22
CA PRO A 484 15.08 17.42 20.51
C PRO A 484 16.27 17.02 21.43
N PRO A 485 17.34 16.42 20.89
CA PRO A 485 18.47 15.89 21.67
C PRO A 485 19.40 16.93 22.34
N ASP A 486 19.32 18.22 21.97
CA ASP A 486 20.33 19.24 22.33
C ASP A 486 19.90 20.25 23.42
N LEU A 487 19.00 19.87 24.31
CA LEU A 487 18.49 20.81 25.34
C LEU A 487 19.22 20.73 26.67
N PRO A 488 19.50 21.88 27.32
CA PRO A 488 20.08 21.90 28.66
C PRO A 488 19.09 21.29 29.65
N SER A 489 19.59 20.41 30.52
CA SER A 489 18.89 19.55 31.49
C SER A 489 18.00 20.25 32.53
N ARG A 490 17.79 21.57 32.43
CA ARG A 490 16.99 22.41 33.35
C ARG A 490 15.88 23.21 32.67
N SER A 491 15.57 22.95 31.40
CA SER A 491 14.46 23.63 30.71
C SER A 491 13.12 22.95 31.04
N ASP A 492 12.11 23.75 31.41
CA ASP A 492 10.75 23.25 31.58
C ASP A 492 10.24 22.77 30.21
N TRP A 493 9.69 21.55 30.15
CA TRP A 493 9.25 20.94 28.89
C TRP A 493 8.26 21.83 28.11
N SER A 494 7.46 22.64 28.80
CA SER A 494 6.53 23.60 28.19
C SER A 494 7.17 24.58 27.21
N ASP A 495 8.45 24.92 27.41
CA ASP A 495 9.18 25.88 26.57
C ASP A 495 9.82 25.21 25.35
N VAL A 496 9.84 23.87 25.35
CA VAL A 496 10.63 23.04 24.44
C VAL A 496 9.76 22.33 23.42
N VAL A 497 8.63 21.76 23.87
CA VAL A 497 7.72 21.02 22.99
C VAL A 497 6.72 21.96 22.32
N GLN A 498 6.69 21.93 20.98
CA GLN A 498 5.80 22.81 20.21
C GLN A 498 4.41 22.21 19.96
N ARG A 499 4.33 20.94 19.56
CA ARG A 499 3.06 20.26 19.22
C ARG A 499 3.18 18.76 19.51
N CYS A 500 2.03 18.10 19.74
CA CYS A 500 1.96 16.62 19.73
C CYS A 500 2.46 16.06 18.40
N GLY A 501 2.83 14.78 18.38
CA GLY A 501 3.16 14.06 17.15
C GLY A 501 2.04 14.07 16.09
N CYS A 502 0.80 14.21 16.55
CA CYS A 502 -0.38 14.41 15.71
C CYS A 502 -0.53 15.81 15.08
N GLY A 503 0.18 16.81 15.58
CA GLY A 503 0.07 18.21 15.17
C GLY A 503 -1.15 18.99 15.70
N LEU A 504 -2.07 18.36 16.42
CA LEU A 504 -3.33 18.97 16.88
C LEU A 504 -3.22 19.81 18.15
N CYS A 505 -2.57 19.27 19.19
CA CYS A 505 -2.58 19.87 20.52
C CYS A 505 -1.17 20.51 20.76
N GLY A 506 -1.13 21.77 21.21
CA GLY A 506 0.08 22.52 21.58
C GLY A 506 0.23 22.67 23.11
N PRO A 507 1.36 23.19 23.62
CA PRO A 507 1.54 23.39 25.06
C PRO A 507 0.49 24.40 25.57
N GLN A 508 -0.35 23.97 26.51
CA GLN A 508 -1.37 24.78 27.15
C GLN A 508 -1.12 24.84 28.66
N GLN A 509 -1.58 25.91 29.32
CA GLN A 509 -1.52 26.01 30.79
C GLN A 509 -2.25 24.82 31.44
N GLY A 510 -1.56 24.09 32.33
CA GLY A 510 -2.09 22.92 33.03
C GLY A 510 -1.93 21.59 32.29
N LEU A 511 -1.24 21.55 31.15
CA LEU A 511 -0.78 20.30 30.54
C LEU A 511 0.50 19.84 31.23
N TYR A 512 0.51 18.58 31.70
CA TYR A 512 1.71 17.96 32.24
C TYR A 512 2.16 16.84 31.32
N TRP A 513 3.47 16.69 31.18
CA TRP A 513 4.07 15.60 30.42
C TRP A 513 4.70 14.60 31.37
N LYS A 514 4.91 13.39 30.85
CA LYS A 514 5.69 12.34 31.50
C LYS A 514 6.57 11.66 30.46
N ILE A 515 7.73 11.18 30.90
CA ILE A 515 8.59 10.36 30.05
C ILE A 515 7.84 9.06 29.68
N LEU A 516 7.87 8.71 28.40
CA LEU A 516 7.24 7.49 27.91
C LEU A 516 7.84 6.26 28.62
N GLN A 517 7.04 5.21 28.86
CA GLN A 517 7.45 4.02 29.61
C GLN A 517 7.77 4.23 31.09
N CYS A 518 7.66 5.46 31.63
CA CYS A 518 7.77 5.71 33.06
C CYS A 518 6.49 5.27 33.80
N ARG A 519 6.66 4.54 34.91
CA ARG A 519 5.56 4.09 35.77
C ARG A 519 4.94 5.30 36.46
N SER A 520 3.71 5.63 36.07
CA SER A 520 2.94 6.77 36.58
C SER A 520 1.50 6.33 36.81
N GLY A 521 0.77 7.08 37.65
CA GLY A 521 -0.63 6.78 37.94
C GLY A 521 -1.48 6.74 36.67
N PRO A 522 -2.47 5.82 36.60
CA PRO A 522 -3.42 5.77 35.49
C PRO A 522 -4.24 7.06 35.47
N PHE A 523 -4.54 7.56 34.26
CA PHE A 523 -5.50 8.65 34.07
C PHE A 523 -6.47 8.26 32.95
N PRO A 524 -7.75 8.66 33.04
CA PRO A 524 -8.68 8.49 31.93
C PRO A 524 -8.32 9.48 30.82
N PRO A 525 -7.89 9.03 29.63
CA PRO A 525 -7.58 9.95 28.55
C PRO A 525 -8.87 10.62 28.06
N GLN A 526 -8.86 11.95 27.94
CA GLN A 526 -9.98 12.75 27.43
C GLN A 526 -9.90 12.87 25.90
N SER A 527 -11.03 13.15 25.25
CA SER A 527 -11.06 13.46 23.81
C SER A 527 -10.45 14.85 23.54
N CYS A 528 -9.39 14.95 22.73
CA CYS A 528 -8.85 16.25 22.23
C CYS A 528 -9.74 16.81 21.09
N ILE A 529 -10.77 16.08 20.62
CA ILE A 529 -11.52 16.39 19.39
C ILE A 529 -12.80 17.17 19.69
N GLY A 530 -12.88 18.39 19.18
CA GLY A 530 -14.10 18.94 18.59
C GLY A 530 -13.89 19.00 17.08
N GLU A 531 -14.90 18.75 16.25
CA GLU A 531 -14.75 18.70 14.77
C GLU A 531 -14.06 19.94 14.17
N SER A 532 -14.19 21.09 14.84
CA SER A 532 -13.52 22.34 14.46
C SER A 532 -12.00 22.32 14.65
N SER A 533 -11.44 21.56 15.59
CA SER A 533 -10.00 21.58 15.91
C SER A 533 -9.16 20.83 14.88
N VAL A 534 -9.66 19.70 14.38
CA VAL A 534 -8.97 18.93 13.34
C VAL A 534 -8.98 19.71 12.04
N THR A 535 -10.10 20.35 11.68
CA THR A 535 -10.21 21.14 10.45
C THR A 535 -9.40 22.44 10.50
N SER A 536 -9.25 23.07 11.68
CA SER A 536 -8.48 24.31 11.86
C SER A 536 -6.97 24.11 12.02
N ALA A 537 -6.51 22.93 12.45
CA ALA A 537 -5.09 22.69 12.65
C ALA A 537 -4.30 22.66 11.33
N ASP A 538 -3.12 23.28 11.33
CA ASP A 538 -2.18 23.23 10.22
C ASP A 538 -1.58 21.82 10.09
N ASN A 539 -2.12 21.03 9.17
CA ASN A 539 -1.64 19.71 8.76
C ASN A 539 -1.55 18.67 9.88
N PRO A 540 -2.68 18.21 10.45
CA PRO A 540 -2.66 17.08 11.38
C PRO A 540 -2.18 15.80 10.69
N VAL A 541 -1.43 15.00 11.43
CA VAL A 541 -0.99 13.67 11.00
C VAL A 541 -2.10 12.66 11.28
N LEU A 542 -2.52 11.93 10.26
CA LEU A 542 -3.64 10.99 10.32
C LEU A 542 -3.20 9.61 9.85
N ASP A 543 -3.69 8.58 10.52
CA ASP A 543 -3.50 7.17 10.18
C ASP A 543 -4.83 6.56 9.67
N CYS A 544 -4.74 5.57 8.79
CA CYS A 544 -5.88 4.80 8.31
C CYS A 544 -6.49 3.94 9.43
N PHE A 545 -7.77 4.14 9.76
CA PHE A 545 -8.45 3.40 10.83
C PHE A 545 -8.46 1.88 10.56
N ALA A 546 -8.92 1.47 9.37
CA ALA A 546 -9.04 0.07 9.01
C ALA A 546 -7.69 -0.66 9.04
N ALA A 547 -6.64 -0.05 8.48
CA ALA A 547 -5.29 -0.61 8.49
C ALA A 547 -4.72 -0.68 9.91
N LYS A 548 -4.87 0.37 10.73
CA LYS A 548 -4.35 0.38 12.11
C LYS A 548 -5.04 -0.65 13.00
N ARG A 549 -6.37 -0.73 12.95
CA ARG A 549 -7.17 -1.69 13.71
C ARG A 549 -6.79 -3.12 13.36
N ASN A 550 -6.72 -3.44 12.07
CA ASN A 550 -6.31 -4.78 11.64
C ASN A 550 -4.84 -5.07 11.98
N GLY A 551 -3.95 -4.09 11.85
CA GLY A 551 -2.54 -4.24 12.23
C GLY A 551 -2.37 -4.57 13.72
N LEU A 552 -3.18 -3.95 14.59
CA LEU A 552 -3.20 -4.24 16.03
C LEU A 552 -3.60 -5.70 16.27
N GLN A 553 -4.68 -6.14 15.64
CA GLN A 553 -5.19 -7.50 15.74
C GLN A 553 -4.14 -8.53 15.25
N VAL A 554 -3.64 -8.35 14.03
CA VAL A 554 -2.64 -9.27 13.44
C VAL A 554 -1.39 -9.34 14.32
N ALA A 555 -0.90 -8.24 14.86
CA ALA A 555 0.28 -8.24 15.72
C ALA A 555 0.08 -9.09 16.99
N ILE A 556 -1.05 -8.93 17.67
CA ILE A 556 -1.34 -9.62 18.93
C ILE A 556 -1.67 -11.10 18.69
N GLU A 557 -2.41 -11.43 17.63
CA GLU A 557 -2.69 -12.81 17.25
C GLU A 557 -1.41 -13.54 16.82
N THR A 558 -0.56 -12.90 16.02
CA THR A 558 0.74 -13.47 15.61
C THR A 558 1.65 -13.70 16.82
N ALA A 559 1.73 -12.72 17.74
CA ALA A 559 2.49 -12.89 18.97
C ALA A 559 1.93 -14.04 19.82
N SER A 560 0.61 -14.16 19.92
CA SER A 560 -0.06 -15.24 20.66
C SER A 560 0.25 -16.62 20.07
N LEU A 561 0.18 -16.74 18.74
CA LEU A 561 0.54 -17.98 18.02
C LEU A 561 2.00 -18.37 18.26
N LEU A 562 2.90 -17.38 18.28
CA LEU A 562 4.31 -17.62 18.54
C LEU A 562 4.56 -18.04 19.99
N LEU A 563 3.89 -17.42 20.97
CA LEU A 563 3.98 -17.78 22.38
C LEU A 563 3.47 -19.20 22.67
N ASP A 564 2.48 -19.67 21.91
CA ASP A 564 1.91 -21.02 22.03
C ASP A 564 2.76 -22.09 21.32
N LEU A 565 3.78 -21.68 20.57
CA LEU A 565 4.58 -22.58 19.74
C LEU A 565 5.56 -23.40 20.61
N SER A 566 5.16 -24.65 20.87
CA SER A 566 5.90 -25.59 21.72
C SER A 566 7.00 -26.39 21.01
N TYR A 567 6.81 -26.75 19.74
CA TYR A 567 7.77 -27.54 18.96
C TYR A 567 7.89 -27.06 17.51
N ILE A 568 9.11 -27.12 16.95
CA ILE A 568 9.39 -27.02 15.51
C ILE A 568 9.89 -28.37 15.02
N VAL A 569 9.25 -28.92 14.00
CA VAL A 569 9.64 -30.17 13.36
C VAL A 569 10.09 -29.87 11.93
N GLU A 570 11.38 -30.05 11.65
CA GLU A 570 11.99 -29.79 10.34
C GLU A 570 12.33 -31.12 9.64
N ASP A 571 11.72 -31.36 8.47
CA ASP A 571 12.14 -32.49 7.62
C ASP A 571 13.44 -32.12 6.90
N ARG A 572 14.48 -32.95 7.06
CA ARG A 572 15.84 -32.69 6.55
C ARG A 572 16.11 -33.39 5.21
N ASN A 573 15.07 -33.83 4.53
CA ASN A 573 15.12 -34.63 3.30
C ASN A 573 14.77 -33.85 2.05
#